data_AF-A0A8W8L948-F1
#
_entry.id   AF-A0A8W8L948-F1
#
_cell.length_a   1.000
_cell.length_b   1.000
_cell.length_c   1.000
_cell.angle_alpha   90.00
_cell.angle_beta   90.00
_cell.angle_gamma   90.00
#
_symmetry.space_group_name_H-M   'P 1'
#
loop_
_entity.id
_entity.type
_entity.pdbx_description
1 polymer ?
#
loop_
_entity_poly.entity_id
_entity_poly.type
_entity_poly.pdbx_seq_one_letter_code
_entity_poly.pdbx_strand_id
1 'polypeptide(L)'
;VSLFQGGETDKGLQYISSALGDANLFLSGKDIGNILFALVNIKLELYAQNPDDELKKEILDSVELGIRYFENENEDTRNNWRCIYLDKKTCCYLGLNSDGKPIEGAVVSEEDLDRAKDCLQEAEQLDSVMDIRRRMHFYRARAKYHNHQKNYKISVGFLEEALELAKMGSFHHDEKILIQQCSSFSRSEKEAIEHATEIVNEPEYSVDTGGSRELDTKDLDKRALEVIAAALHMDTFTHVIKREPTEN
;
A
#
# COMPACT_ATOMS: atom_id res chain seq x y z
N VAL A 1 -15.80 5.28 2.47
CA VAL A 1 -16.41 4.45 3.52
C VAL A 1 -15.33 3.48 3.96
N SER A 2 -14.87 3.57 5.21
CA SER A 2 -13.83 2.64 5.71
C SER A 2 -14.41 1.23 5.67
N LEU A 3 -13.87 0.39 4.79
CA LEU A 3 -14.25 -1.02 4.62
C LEU A 3 -13.68 -1.92 5.72
N PHE A 4 -12.93 -1.37 6.68
CA PHE A 4 -12.21 -2.11 7.71
C PHE A 4 -12.75 -1.73 9.08
N GLN A 5 -13.86 -2.37 9.48
CA GLN A 5 -14.31 -2.37 10.87
C GLN A 5 -13.62 -3.54 11.61
N GLY A 6 -13.23 -3.33 12.87
CA GLY A 6 -12.34 -4.25 13.60
C GLY A 6 -12.77 -5.73 13.55
N GLY A 7 -14.05 -6.02 13.81
CA GLY A 7 -14.55 -7.40 13.81
C GLY A 7 -14.55 -8.12 12.45
N GLU A 8 -14.62 -7.39 11.35
CA GLU A 8 -14.60 -7.96 9.98
C GLU A 8 -13.17 -8.22 9.51
N THR A 9 -12.26 -7.32 9.91
CA THR A 9 -10.82 -7.41 9.61
C THR A 9 -10.18 -8.58 10.35
N ASP A 10 -10.49 -8.76 11.64
CA ASP A 10 -9.99 -9.88 12.44
C ASP A 10 -10.43 -11.23 11.88
N LYS A 11 -11.69 -11.32 11.43
CA LYS A 11 -12.23 -12.55 10.83
C LYS A 11 -11.63 -12.83 9.44
N GLY A 12 -11.38 -11.79 8.65
CA GLY A 12 -10.63 -11.90 7.39
C GLY A 12 -9.21 -12.41 7.59
N LEU A 13 -8.49 -11.87 8.59
CA LEU A 13 -7.18 -12.35 9.00
C LEU A 13 -7.22 -13.81 9.47
N GLN A 14 -8.24 -14.19 10.24
CA GLN A 14 -8.42 -15.57 10.68
C GLN A 14 -8.61 -16.51 9.48
N TYR A 15 -9.41 -16.14 8.49
CA TYR A 15 -9.61 -16.94 7.27
C TYR A 15 -8.33 -17.10 6.47
N ILE A 16 -7.61 -16.00 6.24
CA ILE A 16 -6.34 -16.03 5.51
C ILE A 16 -5.29 -16.86 6.25
N SER A 17 -5.16 -16.66 7.56
CA SER A 17 -4.19 -17.40 8.39
C SER A 17 -4.52 -18.89 8.43
N SER A 18 -5.80 -19.25 8.51
CA SER A 18 -6.26 -20.64 8.46
C SER A 18 -5.98 -21.27 7.09
N ALA A 19 -6.20 -20.52 6.00
CA ALA A 19 -5.88 -20.98 4.66
C ALA A 19 -4.37 -21.24 4.51
N LEU A 20 -3.51 -20.30 4.94
CA LEU A 20 -2.05 -20.46 4.91
C LEU A 20 -1.54 -21.63 5.78
N GLY A 21 -2.25 -21.96 6.86
CA GLY A 21 -1.94 -23.10 7.73
C GLY A 21 -2.25 -24.46 7.11
N ASP A 22 -3.08 -24.52 6.06
CA ASP A 22 -3.44 -25.76 5.37
C ASP A 22 -2.88 -25.77 3.94
N ALA A 23 -1.62 -26.17 3.83
CA ALA A 23 -0.89 -26.27 2.57
C ALA A 23 -1.61 -27.13 1.51
N ASN A 24 -2.52 -28.04 1.91
CA ASN A 24 -3.27 -28.90 0.98
C ASN A 24 -4.41 -28.16 0.25
N LEU A 25 -4.80 -26.97 0.70
CA LEU A 25 -5.84 -26.16 0.06
C LEU A 25 -5.35 -25.45 -1.20
N PHE A 26 -4.03 -25.36 -1.40
CA PHE A 26 -3.45 -24.61 -2.50
C PHE A 26 -3.12 -25.51 -3.68
N LEU A 27 -3.69 -25.16 -4.84
CA LEU A 27 -3.47 -25.87 -6.10
C LEU A 27 -2.16 -25.45 -6.77
N SER A 28 -1.61 -24.28 -6.41
CA SER A 28 -0.37 -23.75 -6.96
C SER A 28 0.34 -22.76 -6.04
N GLY A 29 1.64 -22.53 -6.27
CA GLY A 29 2.41 -21.48 -5.59
C GLY A 29 1.86 -20.06 -5.83
N LYS A 30 1.20 -19.85 -6.98
CA LYS A 30 0.48 -18.62 -7.31
C LYS A 30 -0.68 -18.33 -6.35
N ASP A 31 -1.42 -19.36 -5.93
CA ASP A 31 -2.54 -19.20 -5.00
C ASP A 31 -2.04 -18.78 -3.61
N ILE A 32 -0.92 -19.37 -3.16
CA ILE A 32 -0.27 -18.97 -1.89
C ILE A 32 0.21 -17.52 -2.00
N GLY A 33 0.86 -17.16 -3.10
CA GLY A 33 1.35 -15.80 -3.34
C GLY A 33 0.23 -14.75 -3.37
N ASN A 34 -0.94 -15.09 -3.91
CA ASN A 34 -2.12 -14.21 -3.88
C ASN A 34 -2.66 -14.04 -2.45
N ILE A 35 -2.71 -15.12 -1.66
CA ILE A 35 -3.18 -15.06 -0.27
C ILE A 35 -2.20 -14.24 0.59
N LEU A 36 -0.89 -14.40 0.39
CA LEU A 36 0.11 -13.57 1.04
C LEU A 36 -0.03 -12.10 0.65
N PHE A 37 -0.35 -11.81 -0.61
CA PHE A 37 -0.60 -10.44 -1.04
C PHE A 37 -1.82 -9.82 -0.34
N ALA A 38 -2.92 -10.57 -0.22
CA ALA A 38 -4.10 -10.13 0.54
C ALA A 38 -3.75 -9.88 2.02
N LEU A 39 -3.00 -10.79 2.63
CA LEU A 39 -2.54 -10.66 4.01
C LEU A 39 -1.75 -9.37 4.22
N VAL A 40 -0.77 -9.11 3.34
CA VAL A 40 0.07 -7.91 3.39
C VAL A 40 -0.77 -6.65 3.28
N ASN A 41 -1.74 -6.58 2.36
CA ASN A 41 -2.59 -5.40 2.22
C ASN A 41 -3.49 -5.16 3.44
N ILE A 42 -4.05 -6.22 4.04
CA ILE A 42 -4.84 -6.08 5.28
C ILE A 42 -3.96 -5.60 6.43
N LYS A 43 -2.78 -6.18 6.61
CA LYS A 43 -1.85 -5.77 7.66
C LYS A 43 -1.35 -4.34 7.46
N LEU A 44 -1.09 -3.91 6.22
CA LEU A 44 -0.74 -2.52 5.91
C LEU A 44 -1.86 -1.54 6.26
N GLU A 45 -3.12 -1.93 6.08
CA GLU A 45 -4.25 -1.11 6.50
C GLU A 45 -4.36 -1.01 8.03
N LEU A 46 -4.17 -2.12 8.74
CA LEU A 46 -4.08 -2.11 10.21
C LEU A 46 -2.92 -1.23 10.71
N TYR A 47 -1.77 -1.34 10.05
CA TYR A 47 -0.60 -0.51 10.35
C TYR A 47 -0.86 0.98 10.07
N ALA A 48 -1.65 1.30 9.04
CA ALA A 48 -2.05 2.67 8.76
C ALA A 48 -2.98 3.26 9.83
N GLN A 49 -3.72 2.41 10.55
CA GLN A 49 -4.63 2.83 11.63
C GLN A 49 -3.91 2.92 12.98
N ASN A 50 -3.02 1.98 13.27
CA ASN A 50 -2.25 1.93 14.51
C ASN A 50 -0.83 1.44 14.21
N PRO A 51 0.10 2.36 13.90
CA PRO A 51 1.48 2.01 13.57
C PRO A 51 2.17 1.36 14.76
N ASP A 52 2.71 0.18 14.52
CA ASP A 52 3.40 -0.63 15.53
C ASP A 52 4.58 -1.38 14.91
N ASP A 53 5.70 -1.44 15.63
CA ASP A 53 6.95 -2.02 15.13
C ASP A 53 6.87 -3.55 14.96
N GLU A 54 6.07 -4.22 15.79
CA GLU A 54 5.86 -5.67 15.69
C GLU A 54 5.03 -5.99 14.43
N LEU A 55 3.93 -5.24 14.20
CA LEU A 55 3.12 -5.35 12.99
C LEU A 55 3.92 -5.01 11.72
N LYS A 56 4.76 -3.97 11.77
CA LYS A 56 5.68 -3.62 10.68
C LYS A 56 6.60 -4.80 10.33
N LYS A 57 7.21 -5.42 11.34
CA LYS A 57 8.06 -6.60 11.15
C LYS A 57 7.30 -7.76 10.52
N GLU A 58 6.09 -8.05 10.99
CA GLU A 58 5.24 -9.10 10.42
C GLU A 58 4.87 -8.86 8.96
N ILE A 59 4.61 -7.60 8.58
CA ILE A 59 4.36 -7.21 7.18
C ILE A 59 5.60 -7.51 6.34
N LEU A 60 6.77 -7.05 6.79
CA LEU A 60 8.04 -7.26 6.08
C LEU A 60 8.37 -8.75 5.92
N ASP A 61 8.18 -9.56 6.97
CA ASP A 61 8.38 -11.02 6.90
C ASP A 61 7.42 -11.69 5.89
N SER A 62 6.17 -11.23 5.84
CA SER A 62 5.16 -11.72 4.88
C SER A 62 5.50 -11.32 3.45
N VAL A 63 6.02 -10.11 3.24
CA VAL A 63 6.51 -9.62 1.95
C VAL A 63 7.68 -10.47 1.44
N GLU A 64 8.68 -10.72 2.29
CA GLU A 64 9.84 -11.58 1.93
C GLU A 64 9.43 -13.02 1.64
N LEU A 65 8.46 -13.54 2.37
CA LEU A 65 7.89 -14.85 2.08
C LEU A 65 7.19 -14.85 0.71
N GLY A 66 6.40 -13.82 0.43
CA GLY A 66 5.73 -13.64 -0.86
C GLY A 66 6.71 -13.60 -2.04
N ILE A 67 7.81 -12.85 -1.92
CA ILE A 67 8.88 -12.80 -2.93
C ILE A 67 9.44 -14.21 -3.19
N ARG A 68 9.79 -14.95 -2.12
CA ARG A 68 10.36 -16.31 -2.23
C ARG A 68 9.44 -17.30 -2.93
N TYR A 69 8.12 -17.21 -2.73
CA TYR A 69 7.17 -18.09 -3.39
C TYR A 69 7.17 -17.96 -4.92
N PHE A 70 7.52 -16.79 -5.45
CA PHE A 70 7.58 -16.54 -6.89
C PHE A 70 8.99 -16.69 -7.50
N GLU A 71 10.02 -17.02 -6.71
CA GLU A 71 11.42 -17.12 -7.20
C GLU A 71 11.61 -18.17 -8.29
N ASN A 72 10.87 -19.27 -8.22
CA ASN A 72 10.98 -20.39 -9.15
C ASN A 72 10.00 -20.29 -10.34
N GLU A 73 9.20 -19.23 -10.40
CA GLU A 73 8.32 -18.97 -11.55
C GLU A 73 9.13 -18.47 -12.76
N ASN A 74 8.47 -18.42 -13.92
CA ASN A 74 9.05 -17.79 -15.11
C ASN A 74 9.40 -16.31 -14.84
N GLU A 75 10.37 -15.79 -15.58
CA GLU A 75 10.95 -14.47 -15.35
C GLU A 75 9.91 -13.34 -15.34
N ASP A 76 8.98 -13.33 -16.29
CA ASP A 76 7.93 -12.30 -16.36
C ASP A 76 7.05 -12.31 -15.10
N THR A 77 6.63 -13.51 -14.67
CA THR A 77 5.79 -13.69 -13.48
C THR A 77 6.55 -13.30 -12.22
N ARG A 78 7.78 -13.80 -12.07
CA ARG A 78 8.65 -13.48 -10.94
C ARG A 78 8.90 -11.98 -10.83
N ASN A 79 9.28 -11.33 -11.93
CA ASN A 79 9.59 -9.91 -11.94
C ASN A 79 8.35 -9.05 -11.66
N ASN A 80 7.19 -9.40 -12.22
CA ASN A 80 5.94 -8.70 -11.93
C ASN A 80 5.55 -8.80 -10.45
N TRP A 81 5.61 -9.99 -9.85
CA TRP A 81 5.31 -10.17 -8.43
C TRP A 81 6.34 -9.51 -7.52
N ARG A 82 7.62 -9.54 -7.92
CA ARG A 82 8.68 -8.83 -7.21
C ARG A 82 8.43 -7.33 -7.15
N CYS A 83 8.00 -6.71 -8.26
CA CYS A 83 7.58 -5.29 -8.26
C CYS A 83 6.44 -5.02 -7.27
N ILE A 84 5.43 -5.90 -7.24
CA ILE A 84 4.28 -5.75 -6.33
C ILE A 84 4.75 -5.79 -4.87
N TYR A 85 5.60 -6.75 -4.51
CA TYR A 85 6.08 -6.88 -3.15
C TYR A 85 7.07 -5.79 -2.75
N LEU A 86 7.92 -5.32 -3.67
CA LEU A 86 8.80 -4.18 -3.44
C LEU A 86 8.02 -2.88 -3.19
N ASP A 87 6.90 -2.67 -3.89
CA ASP A 87 5.97 -1.55 -3.62
C ASP A 87 5.49 -1.60 -2.16
N LYS A 88 4.97 -2.75 -1.71
CA LYS A 88 4.49 -2.93 -0.33
C LYS A 88 5.60 -2.79 0.71
N LYS A 89 6.78 -3.35 0.43
CA LYS A 89 7.97 -3.24 1.29
C LYS A 89 8.38 -1.78 1.48
N THR A 90 8.43 -1.04 0.38
CA THR A 90 8.81 0.37 0.37
C THR A 90 7.78 1.23 1.11
N CYS A 91 6.48 0.98 0.89
CA CYS A 91 5.43 1.66 1.65
C CYS A 91 5.56 1.44 3.16
N CYS A 92 5.85 0.21 3.57
CA CYS A 92 6.05 -0.13 4.98
C CYS A 92 7.23 0.63 5.60
N TYR A 93 8.41 0.63 4.96
CA TYR A 93 9.57 1.38 5.44
C TYR A 93 9.36 2.90 5.46
N LEU A 94 8.67 3.46 4.47
CA LEU A 94 8.46 4.90 4.35
C LEU A 94 7.23 5.42 5.13
N GLY A 95 6.53 4.55 5.87
CA GLY A 95 5.31 4.92 6.58
C GLY A 95 4.23 5.45 5.64
N LEU A 96 3.98 4.73 4.54
CA LEU A 96 2.94 5.01 3.56
C LEU A 96 1.83 3.96 3.65
N ASN A 97 0.58 4.41 3.53
CA ASN A 97 -0.56 3.50 3.42
C ASN A 97 -0.70 2.93 2.01
N SER A 98 -1.69 2.07 1.80
CA SER A 98 -2.00 1.43 0.51
C SER A 98 -2.27 2.43 -0.63
N ASP A 99 -2.82 3.59 -0.29
CA ASP A 99 -3.05 4.71 -1.19
C ASP A 99 -1.84 5.66 -1.27
N GLY A 100 -0.64 5.29 -0.81
CA GLY A 100 0.58 6.12 -0.88
C GLY A 100 0.54 7.43 -0.09
N LYS A 101 -0.35 7.57 0.89
CA LYS A 101 -0.40 8.71 1.82
C LYS A 101 0.49 8.44 3.03
N PRO A 102 1.12 9.46 3.62
CA PRO A 102 1.80 9.32 4.90
C PRO A 102 0.84 8.79 5.97
N ILE A 103 1.30 7.81 6.73
CA ILE A 103 0.64 7.28 7.92
C ILE A 103 1.00 8.17 9.10
N GLU A 104 -0.02 8.69 9.79
CA GLU A 104 0.17 9.48 10.99
C GLU A 104 0.70 8.61 12.14
N GLY A 105 1.70 9.11 12.87
CA GLY A 105 2.33 8.36 13.97
C GLY A 105 3.37 7.31 13.56
N ALA A 106 3.49 6.97 12.26
CA ALA A 106 4.52 6.04 11.81
C ALA A 106 5.93 6.65 11.94
N VAL A 107 6.79 5.98 12.71
CA VAL A 107 8.19 6.37 12.89
C VAL A 107 9.04 5.74 11.80
N VAL A 108 9.78 6.58 11.06
CA VAL A 108 10.71 6.15 10.01
C VAL A 108 12.12 6.39 10.50
N SER A 109 12.85 5.31 10.79
CA SER A 109 14.25 5.36 11.24
C SER A 109 15.23 5.56 10.08
N GLU A 110 16.50 5.85 10.38
CA GLU A 110 17.56 5.90 9.36
C GLU A 110 17.75 4.53 8.68
N GLU A 111 17.67 3.43 9.44
CA GLU A 111 17.73 2.08 8.87
C GLU A 111 16.59 1.86 7.88
N ASP A 112 15.37 2.29 8.19
CA ASP A 112 14.24 2.18 7.26
C ASP A 112 14.47 2.95 5.97
N LEU A 113 15.10 4.14 6.04
CA LEU A 113 15.42 4.92 4.86
C LEU A 113 16.46 4.22 3.99
N ASP A 114 17.49 3.62 4.59
CA ASP A 114 18.49 2.84 3.86
C ASP A 114 17.84 1.62 3.19
N ARG A 115 16.98 0.88 3.91
CA ARG A 115 16.26 -0.26 3.34
C ARG A 115 15.27 0.15 2.24
N ALA A 116 14.56 1.26 2.42
CA ALA A 116 13.66 1.80 1.41
C ALA A 116 14.43 2.21 0.14
N LYS A 117 15.61 2.81 0.30
CA LYS A 117 16.48 3.16 -0.82
C LYS A 117 16.89 1.93 -1.62
N ASP A 118 17.32 0.86 -0.95
CA ASP A 118 17.66 -0.40 -1.62
C ASP A 118 16.47 -0.97 -2.40
N CYS A 119 15.27 -0.96 -1.79
CA CYS A 119 14.04 -1.41 -2.44
C CYS A 119 13.69 -0.55 -3.67
N LEU A 120 13.84 0.78 -3.57
CA LEU A 120 13.60 1.70 -4.68
C LEU A 120 14.60 1.50 -5.82
N GLN A 121 15.88 1.26 -5.52
CA GLN A 121 16.90 0.99 -6.53
C GLN A 121 16.63 -0.33 -7.25
N GLU A 122 16.20 -1.34 -6.52
CA GLU A 122 15.82 -2.63 -7.10
C GLU A 122 14.56 -2.51 -7.97
N ALA A 123 13.56 -1.78 -7.49
CA ALA A 123 12.34 -1.50 -8.24
C ALA A 123 12.64 -0.72 -9.54
N GLU A 124 13.57 0.25 -9.52
CA GLU A 124 13.99 1.01 -10.71
C GLU A 124 14.55 0.12 -11.82
N GLN A 125 15.24 -0.99 -11.47
CA GLN A 125 15.73 -1.97 -12.44
C GLN A 125 14.59 -2.76 -13.12
N LEU A 126 13.39 -2.73 -12.55
CA LEU A 126 12.21 -3.41 -13.02
C LEU A 126 11.18 -2.46 -13.66
N ASP A 127 11.55 -1.19 -13.96
CA ASP A 127 10.62 -0.19 -14.54
C ASP A 127 9.92 -0.70 -15.81
N SER A 128 10.60 -1.48 -16.64
CA SER A 128 10.05 -2.01 -17.89
C SER A 128 8.89 -2.99 -17.72
N VAL A 129 8.74 -3.59 -16.54
CA VAL A 129 7.63 -4.52 -16.23
C VAL A 129 6.56 -3.89 -15.35
N MET A 130 6.72 -2.63 -14.93
CA MET A 130 5.72 -1.93 -14.14
C MET A 130 4.60 -1.37 -15.02
N ASP A 131 3.35 -1.68 -14.66
CA ASP A 131 2.21 -0.96 -15.22
C ASP A 131 2.16 0.49 -14.71
N ILE A 132 1.32 1.31 -15.36
CA ILE A 132 1.18 2.75 -15.07
C ILE A 132 0.88 3.01 -13.59
N ARG A 133 0.04 2.19 -12.95
CA ARG A 133 -0.35 2.39 -11.56
C ARG A 133 0.80 2.07 -10.61
N ARG A 134 1.56 1.00 -10.88
CA ARG A 134 2.77 0.65 -10.12
C ARG A 134 3.85 1.72 -10.27
N ARG A 135 4.08 2.25 -11.47
CA ARG A 135 5.02 3.36 -11.70
C ARG A 135 4.61 4.62 -10.94
N MET A 136 3.30 4.91 -10.88
CA MET A 136 2.78 6.01 -10.08
C MET A 136 3.08 5.82 -8.59
N HIS A 137 2.83 4.63 -8.03
CA HIS A 137 3.16 4.35 -6.63
C HIS A 137 4.66 4.44 -6.36
N PHE A 138 5.50 3.92 -7.27
CA PHE A 138 6.95 4.03 -7.21
C PHE A 138 7.42 5.48 -7.11
N TYR A 139 6.88 6.39 -7.95
CA TYR A 139 7.24 7.80 -7.87
C TYR A 139 6.76 8.48 -6.58
N ARG A 140 5.60 8.09 -6.04
CA ARG A 140 5.14 8.59 -4.73
C ARG A 140 6.05 8.15 -3.60
N ALA A 141 6.52 6.90 -3.63
CA ALA A 141 7.50 6.40 -2.69
C ALA A 141 8.84 7.16 -2.81
N ARG A 142 9.34 7.41 -4.03
CA ARG A 142 10.54 8.26 -4.24
C ARG A 142 10.35 9.66 -3.68
N ALA A 143 9.20 10.28 -3.93
CA ALA A 143 8.89 11.59 -3.38
C ALA A 143 8.98 11.59 -1.84
N LYS A 144 8.32 10.63 -1.19
CA LYS A 144 8.36 10.47 0.26
C LYS A 144 9.78 10.25 0.78
N TYR A 145 10.57 9.39 0.15
CA TYR A 145 11.98 9.18 0.50
C TYR A 145 12.78 10.49 0.44
N HIS A 146 12.67 11.25 -0.65
CA HIS A 146 13.36 12.54 -0.79
C HIS A 146 12.86 13.60 0.19
N ASN A 147 11.59 13.56 0.58
CA ASN A 147 11.05 14.42 1.62
C ASN A 147 11.73 14.14 2.98
N HIS A 148 11.90 12.86 3.38
CA HIS A 148 12.66 12.50 4.58
C HIS A 148 14.11 13.03 4.56
N GLN A 149 14.70 13.10 3.36
CA GLN A 149 16.04 13.66 3.13
C GLN A 149 16.07 15.19 3.00
N LYS A 150 14.94 15.88 3.25
CA LYS A 150 14.76 17.34 3.10
C LYS A 150 15.06 17.86 1.69
N ASN A 151 14.98 16.99 0.68
CA ASN A 151 15.16 17.32 -0.73
C ASN A 151 13.82 17.67 -1.38
N TYR A 152 13.15 18.71 -0.88
CA TYR A 152 11.76 19.03 -1.23
C TYR A 152 11.54 19.25 -2.73
N LYS A 153 12.44 19.97 -3.41
CA LYS A 153 12.36 20.17 -4.85
C LYS A 153 12.36 18.86 -5.65
N ILE A 154 13.19 17.90 -5.24
CA ILE A 154 13.25 16.57 -5.87
C ILE A 154 11.97 15.79 -5.54
N SER A 155 11.50 15.88 -4.30
CA SER A 155 10.23 15.27 -3.88
C SER A 155 9.06 15.75 -4.73
N VAL A 156 8.93 17.07 -4.95
CA VAL A 156 7.87 17.66 -5.78
C VAL A 156 7.95 17.16 -7.21
N GLY A 157 9.15 17.12 -7.82
CA GLY A 157 9.32 16.60 -9.17
C GLY A 157 8.80 15.16 -9.32
N PHE A 158 9.05 14.28 -8.34
CA PHE A 158 8.48 12.93 -8.37
C PHE A 158 6.95 12.88 -8.16
N LEU A 159 6.37 13.78 -7.37
CA LEU A 159 4.91 13.87 -7.26
C LEU A 159 4.27 14.36 -8.57
N GLU A 160 4.93 15.26 -9.30
CA GLU A 160 4.47 15.71 -10.61
C GLU A 160 4.50 14.57 -11.63
N GLU A 161 5.56 13.77 -11.67
CA GLU A 161 5.62 12.55 -12.50
C GLU A 161 4.50 11.56 -12.16
N ALA A 162 4.26 11.32 -10.86
CA ALA A 162 3.15 10.48 -10.42
C ALA A 162 1.78 11.05 -10.85
N LEU A 163 1.61 12.37 -10.81
CA LEU A 163 0.37 13.05 -11.22
C LEU A 163 0.11 12.92 -12.72
N GLU A 164 1.14 13.03 -13.55
CA GLU A 164 1.00 12.83 -14.99
C GLU A 164 0.62 11.37 -15.32
N LEU A 165 1.20 10.39 -14.61
CA LEU A 165 0.77 8.99 -14.74
C LEU A 165 -0.68 8.79 -14.28
N ALA A 166 -1.12 9.45 -13.21
CA ALA A 166 -2.50 9.37 -12.73
C ALA A 166 -3.49 9.89 -13.79
N LYS A 167 -3.18 11.03 -14.43
CA LYS A 167 -3.99 11.59 -15.52
C LYS A 167 -4.02 10.66 -16.74
N MET A 168 -2.86 10.15 -17.16
CA MET A 168 -2.76 9.22 -18.29
C MET A 168 -3.55 7.94 -18.06
N GLY A 169 -3.52 7.40 -16.83
CA GLY A 169 -4.29 6.22 -16.42
C GLY A 169 -5.75 6.49 -16.08
N SER A 170 -6.21 7.74 -16.09
CA SER A 170 -7.55 8.15 -15.63
C SER A 170 -7.86 7.73 -14.18
N PHE A 171 -6.84 7.71 -13.31
CA PHE A 171 -6.97 7.37 -11.90
C PHE A 171 -7.43 8.57 -11.07
N HIS A 172 -8.69 8.98 -11.23
CA HIS A 172 -9.22 10.21 -10.62
C HIS A 172 -9.12 10.28 -9.09
N HIS A 173 -9.09 9.14 -8.39
CA HIS A 173 -8.89 9.12 -6.95
C HIS A 173 -7.44 9.50 -6.59
N ASP A 174 -6.47 8.85 -7.22
CA ASP A 174 -5.04 9.11 -7.05
C ASP A 174 -4.68 10.53 -7.49
N GLU A 175 -5.24 11.01 -8.61
CA GLU A 175 -5.06 12.38 -9.10
C GLU A 175 -5.42 13.41 -8.02
N LYS A 176 -6.58 13.25 -7.36
CA LYS A 176 -7.01 14.16 -6.27
C LYS A 176 -6.03 14.16 -5.11
N ILE A 177 -5.53 12.98 -4.71
CA ILE A 177 -4.57 12.85 -3.63
C ILE A 177 -3.25 13.53 -4.00
N LEU A 178 -2.76 13.29 -5.22
CA LEU A 178 -1.51 13.85 -5.72
C LEU A 178 -1.57 15.38 -5.83
N ILE A 179 -2.69 15.95 -6.31
CA ILE A 179 -2.89 17.40 -6.34
C ILE A 179 -2.79 18.00 -4.93
N GLN A 180 -3.41 17.36 -3.93
CA GLN A 180 -3.34 17.80 -2.53
C GLN A 180 -1.90 17.72 -2.02
N GLN A 181 -1.20 16.62 -2.31
CA GLN A 181 0.21 16.44 -1.93
C GLN A 181 1.08 17.53 -2.55
N CYS A 182 1.07 17.73 -3.87
CA CYS A 182 1.83 18.79 -4.55
C CYS A 182 1.55 20.17 -3.96
N SER A 183 0.28 20.49 -3.70
CA SER A 183 -0.15 21.78 -3.16
C SER A 183 0.36 22.03 -1.73
N SER A 184 0.44 20.98 -0.90
CA SER A 184 0.96 21.07 0.47
C SER A 184 2.46 21.40 0.48
N PHE A 185 3.24 20.86 -0.45
CA PHE A 185 4.67 21.18 -0.57
C PHE A 185 4.91 22.62 -0.98
N SER A 186 4.16 23.14 -1.96
CA SER A 186 4.27 24.55 -2.38
C SER A 186 3.92 25.55 -1.27
N ARG A 187 3.18 25.14 -0.23
CA ARG A 187 2.94 25.94 0.99
C ARG A 187 4.09 25.80 1.98
N SER A 188 4.59 24.59 2.21
CA SER A 188 5.73 24.37 3.11
C SER A 188 7.02 25.09 2.68
N GLU A 189 7.27 25.24 1.37
CA GLU A 189 8.39 26.04 0.84
C GLU A 189 8.21 27.55 1.12
N LYS A 190 6.96 28.03 1.28
CA LYS A 190 6.65 29.42 1.66
C LYS A 190 6.70 29.62 3.18
N GLU A 191 6.20 28.67 3.95
CA GLU A 191 6.20 28.70 5.41
C GLU A 191 7.61 28.56 6.00
N ALA A 192 8.53 27.83 5.35
CA ALA A 192 9.94 27.77 5.72
C ALA A 192 10.66 29.14 5.63
N ILE A 193 10.09 30.11 4.91
CA ILE A 193 10.57 31.50 4.85
C ILE A 193 9.93 32.37 5.95
N GLU A 194 8.75 31.98 6.47
CA GLU A 194 7.93 32.81 7.36
C GLU A 194 7.96 32.38 8.84
N HIS A 195 8.32 31.14 9.18
CA HIS A 195 8.36 30.64 10.56
C HIS A 195 9.72 30.76 11.27
N ALA A 196 10.32 31.96 11.26
CA ALA A 196 11.27 32.37 12.30
C ALA A 196 10.55 32.96 13.54
N THR A 197 9.22 33.00 13.58
CA THR A 197 8.48 33.56 14.70
C THR A 197 7.15 32.85 14.94
N GLU A 198 6.96 32.56 16.23
CA GLU A 198 5.70 32.38 16.96
C GLU A 198 5.01 31.01 16.93
N ILE A 199 5.11 30.38 18.11
CA ILE A 199 4.33 29.26 18.62
C ILE A 199 3.05 29.84 19.23
N VAL A 200 1.88 29.31 18.83
CA VAL A 200 0.64 29.48 19.61
C VAL A 200 -0.10 28.13 19.67
N ASN A 201 -0.40 27.70 20.90
CA ASN A 201 -1.21 26.55 21.28
C ASN A 201 -2.71 26.82 21.07
N GLU A 202 -3.48 25.78 20.71
CA GLU A 202 -4.92 25.68 20.99
C GLU A 202 -5.36 24.22 21.25
N PRO A 203 -6.52 23.99 21.92
CA PRO A 203 -6.76 22.85 22.80
C PRO A 203 -7.59 21.70 22.23
N GLU A 204 -7.54 20.57 22.95
CA GLU A 204 -8.19 19.29 22.72
C GLU A 204 -9.73 19.33 22.80
N TYR A 205 -10.39 18.59 21.90
CA TYR A 205 -11.80 18.22 22.00
C TYR A 205 -11.95 16.70 22.04
N SER A 206 -12.52 16.19 23.13
CA SER A 206 -12.96 14.80 23.29
C SER A 206 -14.32 14.57 22.65
N VAL A 207 -14.52 13.44 21.96
CA VAL A 207 -15.85 12.95 21.57
C VAL A 207 -16.04 11.50 22.05
N ASP A 208 -17.15 11.33 22.76
CA ASP A 208 -17.71 10.13 23.36
C ASP A 208 -18.20 9.14 22.30
N THR A 209 -17.91 7.84 22.47
CA THR A 209 -18.37 6.76 21.58
C THR A 209 -19.28 5.79 22.33
N GLY A 210 -20.60 6.04 22.25
CA GLY A 210 -21.63 5.11 22.69
C GLY A 210 -22.33 4.42 21.51
N GLY A 211 -22.31 3.08 21.49
CA GLY A 211 -23.24 2.29 20.68
C GLY A 211 -22.72 0.94 20.19
N SER A 212 -22.74 -0.09 21.05
CA SER A 212 -22.53 -1.48 20.64
C SER A 212 -23.77 -2.01 19.92
N ARG A 213 -23.64 -2.35 18.63
CA ARG A 213 -24.64 -3.11 17.87
C ARG A 213 -24.12 -4.54 17.73
N GLU A 214 -24.82 -5.51 18.32
CA GLU A 214 -24.56 -6.94 18.07
C GLU A 214 -24.79 -7.24 16.58
N LEU A 215 -23.74 -7.70 15.90
CA LEU A 215 -23.76 -8.10 14.49
C LEU A 215 -23.99 -9.60 14.36
N ASP A 216 -24.93 -10.00 13.49
CA ASP A 216 -25.21 -11.38 13.11
C ASP A 216 -23.96 -12.03 12.46
N THR A 217 -23.59 -13.23 12.90
CA THR A 217 -22.36 -13.93 12.48
C THR A 217 -22.28 -14.16 10.97
N LYS A 218 -23.43 -14.29 10.29
CA LYS A 218 -23.49 -14.45 8.81
C LYS A 218 -23.20 -13.15 8.06
N ASP A 219 -23.57 -12.01 8.62
CA ASP A 219 -23.24 -10.70 8.05
C ASP A 219 -21.74 -10.43 8.21
N LEU A 220 -21.17 -10.83 9.35
CA LEU A 220 -19.73 -10.74 9.62
C LEU A 220 -18.89 -11.59 8.65
N ASP A 221 -19.35 -12.78 8.27
CA ASP A 221 -18.69 -13.64 7.27
C ASP A 221 -18.64 -13.01 5.89
N LYS A 222 -19.78 -12.47 5.46
CA LYS A 222 -19.88 -11.81 4.15
C LYS A 222 -18.92 -10.63 4.07
N ARG A 223 -18.90 -9.79 5.11
CA ARG A 223 -18.03 -8.60 5.14
C ARG A 223 -16.55 -8.95 5.26
N ALA A 224 -16.19 -10.01 5.98
CA ALA A 224 -14.82 -10.53 5.99
C ALA A 224 -14.35 -10.96 4.58
N LEU A 225 -15.23 -11.59 3.78
CA LEU A 225 -14.91 -11.93 2.39
C LEU A 225 -14.80 -10.69 1.49
N GLU A 226 -15.60 -9.65 1.74
CA GLU A 226 -15.50 -8.36 1.05
C GLU A 226 -14.15 -7.67 1.35
N VAL A 227 -13.67 -7.73 2.60
CA VAL A 227 -12.33 -7.26 3.00
C VAL A 227 -11.23 -7.98 2.22
N ILE A 228 -11.29 -9.32 2.14
CA ILE A 228 -10.30 -10.12 1.39
C ILE A 228 -10.35 -9.79 -0.11
N ALA A 229 -11.54 -9.67 -0.69
CA ALA A 229 -11.70 -9.32 -2.11
C ALA A 229 -11.14 -7.92 -2.42
N ALA A 230 -11.38 -6.96 -1.54
CA ALA A 230 -10.80 -5.61 -1.65
C ALA A 230 -9.27 -5.65 -1.53
N ALA A 231 -8.72 -6.43 -0.59
CA ALA A 231 -7.29 -6.59 -0.39
C ALA A 231 -6.59 -7.27 -1.57
N LEU A 232 -7.29 -8.10 -2.33
CA LEU A 232 -6.77 -8.71 -3.56
C LEU A 232 -6.80 -7.76 -4.77
N HIS A 233 -7.38 -6.57 -4.65
CA HIS A 233 -7.60 -5.62 -5.75
C HIS A 233 -8.20 -6.31 -7.01
N MET A 234 -9.19 -7.19 -6.82
CA MET A 234 -9.73 -8.04 -7.90
C MET A 234 -10.29 -7.29 -9.12
N ASP A 235 -10.54 -5.98 -9.02
CA ASP A 235 -10.91 -5.13 -10.16
C ASP A 235 -9.75 -4.81 -11.12
N THR A 236 -8.49 -5.02 -10.71
CA THR A 236 -7.29 -4.64 -11.50
C THR A 236 -6.60 -5.79 -12.23
N PHE A 237 -7.03 -7.04 -12.00
CA PHE A 237 -6.46 -8.22 -12.67
C PHE A 237 -7.30 -8.76 -13.83
N THR A 238 -8.43 -8.12 -14.15
CA THR A 238 -9.29 -8.49 -15.28
C THR A 238 -8.94 -7.72 -16.56
N HIS A 239 -7.71 -7.89 -17.05
CA HIS A 239 -7.56 -7.94 -18.50
C HIS A 239 -8.03 -9.31 -18.98
N VAL A 240 -9.35 -9.43 -19.12
CA VAL A 240 -9.95 -10.46 -19.96
C VAL A 240 -9.38 -10.24 -21.36
N ILE A 241 -8.42 -11.07 -21.74
CA ILE A 241 -8.16 -11.35 -23.15
C ILE A 241 -9.49 -11.87 -23.68
N LYS A 242 -10.25 -11.00 -24.37
CA LYS A 242 -11.33 -11.43 -25.25
C LYS A 242 -10.68 -12.33 -26.30
N ARG A 243 -10.66 -13.65 -26.05
CA ARG A 243 -10.52 -14.60 -27.15
C ARG A 243 -11.81 -14.48 -27.94
N GLU A 244 -11.72 -13.87 -29.12
CA GLU A 244 -12.77 -14.02 -30.12
C GLU A 244 -12.93 -15.51 -30.39
N PRO A 245 -14.17 -16.04 -30.37
CA PRO A 245 -14.40 -17.41 -30.77
C PRO A 245 -14.05 -17.51 -32.26
N THR A 246 -13.00 -18.28 -32.56
CA THR A 246 -12.77 -18.78 -33.91
C THR A 246 -13.94 -19.69 -34.27
N GLU A 247 -14.74 -19.24 -35.23
CA GLU A 247 -15.74 -20.06 -35.92
C GLU A 247 -15.07 -21.29 -36.55
N ASN A 248 -15.63 -22.46 -36.27
CA ASN A 248 -15.49 -23.68 -37.07
C ASN A 248 -16.88 -24.31 -37.21
#